data_AF-A0A7W9YMB7-F1
#
_entry.id   AF-A0A7W9YMB7-F1
#
_cell.length_a   1.000
_cell.length_b   1.000
_cell.length_c   1.000
_cell.angle_alpha   90.00
_cell.angle_beta   90.00
_cell.angle_gamma   90.00
#
_symmetry.space_group_name_H-M   'P 1'
#
loop_
_entity.id
_entity.type
_entity.pdbx_description
1 polymer ?
#
loop_
_entity_poly.entity_id
_entity_poly.type
_entity_poly.pdbx_seq_one_letter_code
_entity_poly.pdbx_strand_id
1 'polypeptide(L)'
;MSVDVGDRRRLATAVLGEDAVPTADALPTRVARGVVLDITPHMLRIATPRGEEPFLFERSTRIWRGGDVDFAQLRPGDDVVIRCAHGGRWVAERVWAQIARVTGVITARDGDALEVDEGHGRPRRTVVIPYRSSGRIGVRHPVLEPGYLFDAIGQWHDGTVHALIPATTQAPHPVDEAPRRPRVYRFPGAVSGTIGWYDPALGRSTHVNPLARAAGAAYPALDPAADCGVECDRGESCGPLPLLSLGTTFTLRNDCTGGSAAIPVLSCGSAAGRFCDRCTACESDASGRIAQLTLMSFVALGGSPESGCFNATLTVG
;
A
#
# COMPACT_ATOMS: atom_id res chain seq x y z
N MET A 1 -7.24 18.83 -6.12
CA MET A 1 -6.53 19.85 -5.32
C MET A 1 -5.47 19.13 -4.50
N SER A 2 -4.18 19.39 -4.71
CA SER A 2 -3.16 18.84 -3.79
C SER A 2 -3.19 19.66 -2.52
N VAL A 3 -3.76 19.09 -1.47
CA VAL A 3 -3.67 19.65 -0.13
C VAL A 3 -2.20 19.65 0.28
N ASP A 4 -1.66 20.79 0.68
CA ASP A 4 -0.38 20.84 1.38
C ASP A 4 -0.57 20.28 2.81
N VAL A 5 -0.26 19.01 2.95
CA VAL A 5 -0.29 18.25 4.21
C VAL A 5 0.59 18.91 5.27
N GLY A 6 1.68 19.57 4.87
CA GLY A 6 2.58 20.29 5.76
C GLY A 6 1.91 21.52 6.38
N ASP A 7 1.23 22.32 5.56
CA ASP A 7 0.50 23.50 6.04
C ASP A 7 -0.65 23.13 6.98
N ARG A 8 -1.40 22.07 6.66
CA ARG A 8 -2.48 21.60 7.54
C ARG A 8 -1.99 21.12 8.88
N ARG A 9 -0.88 20.38 8.89
CA ARG A 9 -0.24 19.97 10.14
C ARG A 9 0.18 21.19 10.97
N ARG A 10 0.82 22.18 10.34
CA ARG A 10 1.24 23.41 11.02
C ARG A 10 0.06 24.13 11.67
N LEU A 11 -1.07 24.22 10.97
CA LEU A 11 -2.30 24.81 11.50
C LEU A 11 -2.90 23.98 12.64
N ALA A 12 -2.96 22.65 12.50
CA ALA A 12 -3.47 21.76 13.54
C ALA A 12 -2.64 21.87 14.82
N THR A 13 -1.31 21.87 14.72
CA THR A 13 -0.39 22.07 15.85
C THR A 13 -0.61 23.44 16.52
N ALA A 14 -0.84 24.50 15.74
CA ALA A 14 -1.11 25.83 16.29
C ALA A 14 -2.41 25.92 17.09
N VAL A 15 -3.42 25.08 16.78
CA VAL A 15 -4.74 25.10 17.43
C VAL A 15 -4.83 24.08 18.57
N LEU A 16 -4.31 22.87 18.38
CA LEU A 16 -4.48 21.74 19.31
C LEU A 16 -3.27 21.51 20.23
N GLY A 17 -2.13 22.15 19.95
CA GLY A 17 -0.86 21.91 20.62
C GLY A 17 -0.04 20.78 19.97
N GLU A 18 1.24 20.71 20.32
CA GLU A 18 2.19 19.72 19.76
C GLU A 18 1.86 18.28 20.18
N ASP A 19 1.38 18.09 21.42
CA ASP A 19 1.07 16.76 21.96
C ASP A 19 -0.11 16.08 21.23
N ALA A 20 -1.04 16.86 20.68
CA ALA A 20 -2.20 16.37 19.94
C ALA A 20 -1.91 16.12 18.45
N VAL A 21 -0.70 16.44 17.98
CA VAL A 21 -0.29 16.26 16.58
C VAL A 21 1.09 15.60 16.57
N PRO A 22 1.18 14.28 16.80
CA PRO A 22 2.45 13.58 16.85
C PRO A 22 3.25 13.84 15.57
N THR A 23 4.57 14.02 15.76
CA THR A 23 5.46 14.25 14.63
C THR A 23 5.57 12.98 13.80
N ALA A 24 5.22 13.08 12.53
CA ALA A 24 5.43 12.01 11.57
C ALA A 24 6.90 11.58 11.60
N ASP A 25 7.14 10.28 11.75
CA ASP A 25 8.48 9.74 11.75
C ASP A 25 9.08 9.82 10.35
N ALA A 26 10.37 10.17 10.28
CA ALA A 26 11.12 9.99 9.05
C ALA A 26 11.18 8.50 8.72
N LEU A 27 11.02 8.14 7.44
CA LEU A 27 11.19 6.74 7.02
C LEU A 27 12.58 6.25 7.43
N PRO A 28 12.68 5.06 8.06
CA PRO A 28 13.94 4.39 8.28
C PRO A 28 14.81 4.40 7.03
N THR A 29 16.10 4.72 7.20
CA THR A 29 17.10 4.77 6.12
C THR A 29 17.41 3.41 5.49
N ARG A 30 16.71 2.36 5.91
CA ARG A 30 16.85 0.96 5.46
C ARG A 30 15.91 0.61 4.30
N VAL A 31 15.20 1.58 3.73
CA VAL A 31 14.38 1.37 2.53
C VAL A 31 14.79 2.37 1.46
N ALA A 32 15.02 1.86 0.26
CA ALA A 32 15.31 2.65 -0.92
C ALA A 32 14.35 2.28 -2.05
N ARG A 33 14.12 3.23 -2.95
CA ARG A 33 13.40 3.00 -4.20
C ARG A 33 14.02 3.82 -5.32
N GLY A 34 14.08 3.23 -6.49
CA GLY A 34 14.63 3.88 -7.67
C GLY A 34 14.55 2.99 -8.89
N VAL A 35 15.22 3.43 -9.96
CA VAL A 35 15.30 2.67 -11.21
C VAL A 35 16.66 2.04 -11.35
N VAL A 36 16.72 0.78 -11.77
CA VAL A 36 17.97 0.06 -11.97
C VAL A 36 18.79 0.68 -13.09
N LEU A 37 20.05 0.98 -12.81
CA LEU A 37 21.03 1.48 -13.77
C LEU A 37 21.96 0.37 -14.25
N ASP A 38 22.47 -0.42 -13.31
CA ASP A 38 23.42 -1.49 -13.56
C ASP A 38 23.27 -2.61 -12.52
N ILE A 39 23.52 -3.85 -12.93
CA ILE A 39 23.44 -5.04 -12.08
C ILE A 39 24.65 -5.94 -12.32
N THR A 40 25.30 -6.33 -11.22
CA THR A 40 26.36 -7.34 -11.20
C THR A 40 26.01 -8.42 -10.16
N PRO A 41 26.71 -9.56 -10.13
CA PRO A 41 26.48 -10.60 -9.12
C PRO A 41 26.68 -10.14 -7.67
N HIS A 42 27.32 -8.99 -7.43
CA HIS A 42 27.66 -8.49 -6.10
C HIS A 42 27.04 -7.14 -5.77
N MET A 43 26.45 -6.46 -6.76
CA MET A 43 26.01 -5.08 -6.58
C MET A 43 24.87 -4.72 -7.54
N LEU A 44 23.95 -3.93 -7.02
CA LEU A 44 22.89 -3.25 -7.74
C LEU A 44 23.09 -1.74 -7.64
N ARG A 45 23.07 -1.03 -8.77
CA ARG A 45 23.06 0.43 -8.80
C ARG A 45 21.70 0.92 -9.23
N ILE A 46 21.14 1.88 -8.49
CA ILE A 46 19.86 2.49 -8.83
C ILE A 46 19.97 4.01 -8.91
N ALA A 47 19.20 4.61 -9.81
CA ALA A 47 18.94 6.04 -9.80
C ALA A 47 17.80 6.32 -8.82
N THR A 48 18.04 7.25 -7.91
CA THR A 48 17.04 7.76 -6.97
C THR A 48 16.88 9.28 -7.16
N PRO A 49 15.87 9.91 -6.55
CA PRO A 49 15.78 11.37 -6.53
C PRO A 49 16.98 12.08 -5.86
N ARG A 50 17.83 11.36 -5.12
CA ARG A 50 19.07 11.90 -4.51
C ARG A 50 20.31 11.70 -5.39
N GLY A 51 20.14 11.10 -6.56
CA GLY A 51 21.23 10.62 -7.40
C GLY A 51 21.40 9.11 -7.33
N GLU A 52 22.55 8.65 -7.80
CA GLU A 52 22.86 7.23 -7.90
C GLU A 52 23.24 6.63 -6.55
N GLU A 53 22.64 5.50 -6.20
CA GLU A 53 22.90 4.79 -4.94
C GLU A 53 23.28 3.33 -5.24
N PRO A 54 24.44 2.84 -4.75
CA PRO A 54 24.84 1.43 -4.87
C PRO A 54 24.36 0.60 -3.68
N PHE A 55 23.98 -0.65 -3.95
CA PHE A 55 23.59 -1.65 -2.94
C PHE A 55 24.33 -2.96 -3.18
N LEU A 56 24.91 -3.52 -2.13
CA LEU A 56 25.62 -4.80 -2.18
C LEU A 56 24.65 -5.97 -2.05
N PHE A 57 24.95 -7.05 -2.77
CA PHE A 57 24.29 -8.34 -2.61
C PHE A 57 25.10 -9.26 -1.71
N GLU A 58 24.38 -9.98 -0.86
CA GLU A 58 24.87 -11.10 -0.08
C GLU A 58 24.15 -12.39 -0.52
N ARG A 59 24.64 -13.54 -0.05
CA ARG A 59 24.00 -14.84 -0.35
C ARG A 59 22.56 -14.93 0.16
N SER A 60 22.22 -14.13 1.18
CA SER A 60 20.89 -14.03 1.76
C SER A 60 19.97 -13.07 1.01
N THR A 61 20.49 -12.27 0.06
CA THR A 61 19.69 -11.33 -0.72
C THR A 61 18.67 -12.09 -1.54
N ARG A 62 17.39 -11.75 -1.36
CA ARG A 62 16.30 -12.32 -2.16
C ARG A 62 15.73 -11.29 -3.12
N ILE A 63 15.49 -11.68 -4.37
CA ILE A 63 14.94 -10.79 -5.40
C ILE A 63 13.59 -11.34 -5.84
N TRP A 64 12.59 -10.46 -5.92
CA TRP A 64 11.25 -10.78 -6.37
C TRP A 64 10.96 -10.07 -7.69
N ARG A 65 10.50 -10.81 -8.70
CA ARG A 65 9.98 -10.30 -9.97
C ARG A 65 8.82 -11.21 -10.41
N GLY A 66 7.67 -11.06 -9.77
CA GLY A 66 6.52 -11.96 -9.93
C GLY A 66 6.65 -13.33 -9.25
N GLY A 67 7.72 -13.51 -8.48
CA GLY A 67 8.18 -14.73 -7.85
C GLY A 67 9.64 -14.53 -7.44
N ASP A 68 10.19 -15.40 -6.61
CA ASP A 68 11.61 -15.33 -6.26
C ASP A 68 12.47 -15.70 -7.48
N VAL A 69 13.44 -14.84 -7.79
CA VAL A 69 14.30 -14.94 -8.97
C VAL A 69 15.76 -14.63 -8.60
N ASP A 70 16.67 -14.97 -9.52
CA ASP A 70 18.07 -14.58 -9.45
C ASP A 70 18.30 -13.13 -9.92
N PHE A 71 19.44 -12.53 -9.54
CA PHE A 71 19.81 -11.16 -9.94
C PHE A 71 19.90 -10.97 -11.45
N ALA A 72 20.23 -12.02 -12.21
CA ALA A 72 20.29 -11.98 -13.67
C ALA A 72 18.92 -11.71 -14.32
N GLN A 73 17.83 -11.82 -13.57
CA GLN A 73 16.48 -11.47 -14.04
C GLN A 73 16.14 -9.99 -13.86
N LEU A 74 16.96 -9.20 -13.16
CA LEU A 74 16.81 -7.75 -13.13
C LEU A 74 17.33 -7.13 -14.43
N ARG A 75 16.71 -6.03 -14.85
CA ARG A 75 17.08 -5.30 -16.08
C ARG A 75 17.28 -3.83 -15.76
N PRO A 76 18.26 -3.16 -16.41
CA PRO A 76 18.30 -1.70 -16.42
C PRO A 76 16.96 -1.14 -16.86
N GLY A 77 16.50 -0.10 -16.17
CA GLY A 77 15.15 0.46 -16.34
C GLY A 77 14.08 -0.13 -15.40
N ASP A 78 14.37 -1.21 -14.67
CA ASP A 78 13.40 -1.75 -13.73
C ASP A 78 13.16 -0.80 -12.54
N ASP A 79 11.90 -0.55 -12.16
CA ASP A 79 11.60 0.07 -10.86
C ASP A 79 11.84 -0.96 -9.76
N VAL A 80 12.60 -0.59 -8.74
CA VAL A 80 12.92 -1.48 -7.62
C VAL A 80 12.68 -0.80 -6.28
N VAL A 81 12.11 -1.57 -5.35
CA VAL A 81 12.08 -1.26 -3.93
C VAL A 81 13.05 -2.18 -3.22
N ILE A 82 13.89 -1.63 -2.36
CA ILE A 82 14.94 -2.34 -1.65
C ILE A 82 14.70 -2.19 -0.16
N ARG A 83 14.68 -3.31 0.57
CA ARG A 83 14.85 -3.34 2.01
C ARG A 83 16.28 -3.77 2.32
N CYS A 84 16.97 -2.97 3.13
CA CYS A 84 18.35 -3.21 3.53
C CYS A 84 18.42 -3.96 4.86
N ALA A 85 19.50 -4.70 5.05
CA ALA A 85 19.75 -5.49 6.24
C ALA A 85 19.80 -4.62 7.51
N HIS A 86 19.48 -5.22 8.66
CA HIS A 86 19.43 -4.54 9.96
C HIS A 86 20.78 -3.91 10.36
N GLY A 87 21.91 -4.46 9.90
CA GLY A 87 23.26 -3.99 10.19
C GLY A 87 23.83 -2.93 9.23
N GLY A 88 23.13 -2.54 8.16
CA GLY A 88 23.69 -1.57 7.22
C GLY A 88 22.76 -1.14 6.09
N ARG A 89 22.74 0.17 5.80
CA ARG A 89 21.88 0.77 4.76
C ARG A 89 22.25 0.37 3.32
N TRP A 90 23.40 -0.24 3.11
CA TRP A 90 23.97 -0.51 1.79
C TRP A 90 23.88 -1.97 1.37
N VAL A 91 23.48 -2.88 2.26
CA VAL A 91 23.35 -4.31 1.94
C VAL A 91 21.89 -4.61 1.69
N ALA A 92 21.55 -5.01 0.46
CA ALA A 92 20.19 -5.37 0.11
C ALA A 92 19.82 -6.73 0.72
N GLU A 93 18.85 -6.74 1.63
CA GLU A 93 18.28 -8.00 2.16
C GLU A 93 17.21 -8.53 1.19
N ARG A 94 16.38 -7.62 0.68
CA ARG A 94 15.24 -7.96 -0.17
C ARG A 94 15.05 -6.89 -1.24
N VAL A 95 14.87 -7.32 -2.49
CA VAL A 95 14.61 -6.44 -3.64
C VAL A 95 13.31 -6.87 -4.30
N TRP A 96 12.41 -5.93 -4.57
CA TRP A 96 11.19 -6.15 -5.35
C TRP A 96 11.25 -5.33 -6.62
N ALA A 97 11.25 -6.01 -7.77
CA ALA A 97 11.29 -5.38 -9.08
C ALA A 97 9.90 -5.34 -9.70
N GLN A 98 9.56 -4.18 -10.27
CA GLN A 98 8.31 -3.90 -10.98
C GLN A 98 7.05 -4.22 -10.17
N ILE A 99 7.15 -4.25 -8.84
CA ILE A 99 6.03 -4.70 -8.01
C ILE A 99 4.86 -3.72 -8.09
N ALA A 100 3.68 -4.29 -8.29
CA ALA A 100 2.43 -3.54 -8.41
C ALA A 100 1.37 -4.18 -7.53
N ARG A 101 0.41 -3.37 -7.12
CA ARG A 101 -0.82 -3.84 -6.49
C ARG A 101 -1.98 -3.02 -7.01
N VAL A 102 -3.09 -3.70 -7.26
CA VAL A 102 -4.36 -3.06 -7.58
C VAL A 102 -5.39 -3.53 -6.58
N THR A 103 -6.05 -2.60 -5.91
CA THR A 103 -7.07 -2.84 -4.89
C THR A 103 -8.25 -1.94 -5.20
N GLY A 104 -9.44 -2.49 -5.43
CA GLY A 104 -10.60 -1.67 -5.78
C GLY A 104 -11.83 -2.46 -6.18
N VAL A 105 -12.71 -1.79 -6.93
CA VAL A 105 -13.94 -2.37 -7.48
C VAL A 105 -13.77 -2.57 -8.98
N ILE A 106 -14.13 -3.74 -9.48
CA ILE A 106 -14.18 -3.99 -10.92
C ILE A 106 -15.27 -3.10 -11.52
N THR A 107 -14.94 -2.35 -12.56
CA THR A 107 -15.88 -1.45 -13.27
C THR A 107 -16.17 -1.92 -14.69
N ALA A 108 -15.22 -2.62 -15.31
CA ALA A 108 -15.41 -3.27 -16.59
C ALA A 108 -14.53 -4.51 -16.70
N ARG A 109 -14.89 -5.39 -17.63
CA ARG A 109 -14.10 -6.56 -18.03
C ARG A 109 -14.12 -6.69 -19.54
N ASP A 110 -12.95 -6.94 -20.11
CA ASP A 110 -12.78 -7.32 -21.51
C ASP A 110 -11.81 -8.50 -21.60
N GLY A 111 -12.33 -9.69 -21.90
CA GLY A 111 -11.52 -10.92 -21.91
C GLY A 111 -10.85 -11.22 -20.55
N ASP A 112 -9.53 -11.17 -20.54
CA ASP A 112 -8.64 -11.34 -19.38
C ASP A 112 -8.21 -10.02 -18.73
N ALA A 113 -8.68 -8.89 -19.27
CA ALA A 113 -8.45 -7.56 -18.74
C ALA A 113 -9.62 -7.07 -17.89
N LEU A 114 -9.30 -6.37 -16.81
CA LEU A 114 -10.23 -5.73 -15.89
C LEU A 114 -9.89 -4.24 -15.77
N GLU A 115 -10.91 -3.40 -15.73
CA GLU A 115 -10.78 -2.03 -15.26
C GLU A 115 -11.19 -1.96 -13.80
N VAL A 116 -10.29 -1.50 -12.93
CA VAL A 116 -10.51 -1.44 -11.49
C VAL A 116 -10.47 0.01 -11.02
N ASP A 117 -11.51 0.41 -10.29
CA ASP A 117 -11.57 1.69 -9.59
C ASP A 117 -10.96 1.55 -8.19
N GLU A 118 -9.80 2.18 -7.98
CA GLU A 118 -9.09 2.20 -6.70
C GLU A 118 -9.71 3.19 -5.68
N GLY A 119 -10.80 3.88 -6.04
CA GLY A 119 -11.51 4.83 -5.20
C GLY A 119 -11.06 6.28 -5.38
N HIS A 120 -11.62 7.15 -4.54
CA HIS A 120 -11.52 8.60 -4.68
C HIS A 120 -10.09 9.13 -4.84
N GLY A 121 -9.88 9.99 -5.85
CA GLY A 121 -8.60 10.66 -6.11
C GLY A 121 -7.58 9.79 -6.84
N ARG A 122 -7.95 8.59 -7.31
CA ARG A 122 -7.07 7.67 -8.04
C ARG A 122 -7.58 7.41 -9.45
N PRO A 123 -6.67 7.23 -10.43
CA PRO A 123 -7.08 6.81 -11.76
C PRO A 123 -7.55 5.35 -11.73
N ARG A 124 -8.51 5.02 -12.61
CA ARG A 124 -8.86 3.63 -12.90
C ARG A 124 -7.66 2.89 -13.47
N ARG A 125 -7.61 1.59 -13.20
CA ARG A 125 -6.49 0.71 -13.55
C ARG A 125 -6.91 -0.43 -14.43
N THR A 126 -6.18 -0.57 -15.52
CA THR A 126 -6.18 -1.78 -16.34
C THR A 126 -5.31 -2.85 -15.66
N VAL A 127 -5.95 -3.98 -15.36
CA VAL A 127 -5.31 -5.19 -14.84
C VAL A 127 -5.49 -6.30 -15.86
N VAL A 128 -4.41 -6.93 -16.28
CA VAL A 128 -4.46 -8.15 -17.09
C VAL A 128 -4.23 -9.35 -16.17
N ILE A 129 -4.99 -10.42 -16.35
CA ILE A 129 -4.82 -11.69 -15.63
C ILE A 129 -4.19 -12.71 -16.58
N PRO A 130 -2.84 -12.86 -16.57
CA PRO A 130 -2.18 -13.86 -17.40
C PRO A 130 -2.75 -15.26 -17.21
N TYR A 131 -2.81 -16.03 -18.29
CA TYR A 131 -3.27 -17.43 -18.26
C TYR A 131 -2.63 -18.24 -17.12
N ARG A 132 -1.32 -18.08 -16.89
CA ARG A 132 -0.57 -18.80 -15.83
C ARG A 132 -1.00 -18.47 -14.41
N SER A 133 -1.58 -17.29 -14.15
CA SER A 133 -2.07 -16.88 -12.83
C SER A 133 -3.59 -16.96 -12.70
N SER A 134 -4.31 -17.11 -13.83
CA SER A 134 -5.78 -17.16 -13.88
C SER A 134 -6.40 -18.14 -12.88
N GLY A 135 -5.89 -19.37 -12.80
CA GLY A 135 -6.41 -20.37 -11.86
C GLY A 135 -6.28 -19.96 -10.40
N ARG A 136 -5.13 -19.40 -10.01
CA ARG A 136 -4.91 -18.93 -8.64
C ARG A 136 -5.76 -17.70 -8.30
N ILE A 137 -5.89 -16.77 -9.25
CA ILE A 137 -6.74 -15.59 -9.10
C ILE A 137 -8.21 -16.03 -8.97
N GLY A 138 -8.69 -16.91 -9.86
CA GLY A 138 -10.07 -17.39 -9.88
C GLY A 138 -10.50 -18.15 -8.62
N VAL A 139 -9.57 -18.80 -7.91
CA VAL A 139 -9.89 -19.43 -6.61
C VAL A 139 -10.24 -18.40 -5.53
N ARG A 140 -9.57 -17.24 -5.53
CA ARG A 140 -9.76 -16.20 -4.51
C ARG A 140 -10.68 -15.07 -4.95
N HIS A 141 -10.84 -14.90 -6.26
CA HIS A 141 -11.73 -13.95 -6.93
C HIS A 141 -12.58 -14.71 -7.95
N PRO A 142 -13.56 -15.52 -7.49
CA PRO A 142 -14.37 -16.36 -8.37
C PRO A 142 -15.27 -15.56 -9.33
N VAL A 143 -15.62 -14.31 -8.98
CA VAL A 143 -16.48 -13.46 -9.80
C VAL A 143 -15.68 -12.25 -10.29
N LEU A 144 -15.32 -12.27 -11.57
CA LEU A 144 -14.61 -11.17 -12.24
C LEU A 144 -15.60 -10.36 -13.07
N GLU A 145 -16.56 -9.73 -12.40
CA GLU A 145 -17.63 -8.92 -13.02
C GLU A 145 -17.70 -7.54 -12.37
N PRO A 146 -18.23 -6.52 -13.07
CA PRO A 146 -18.41 -5.19 -12.50
C PRO A 146 -19.18 -5.21 -11.17
N GLY A 147 -18.77 -4.34 -10.24
CA GLY A 147 -19.36 -4.23 -8.90
C GLY A 147 -18.70 -5.11 -7.83
N TYR A 148 -17.89 -6.10 -8.21
CA TYR A 148 -17.17 -6.94 -7.26
C TYR A 148 -15.81 -6.37 -6.85
N LEU A 149 -15.38 -6.67 -5.62
CA LEU A 149 -14.07 -6.29 -5.11
C LEU A 149 -12.94 -7.11 -5.75
N PHE A 150 -11.82 -6.46 -6.04
CA PHE A 150 -10.62 -7.08 -6.57
C PHE A 150 -9.39 -6.57 -5.83
N ASP A 151 -8.48 -7.48 -5.48
CA ASP A 151 -7.20 -7.10 -4.89
C ASP A 151 -6.11 -8.12 -5.20
N ALA A 152 -5.09 -7.70 -5.94
CA ALA A 152 -4.02 -8.58 -6.37
C ALA A 152 -2.66 -7.86 -6.39
N ILE A 153 -1.62 -8.64 -6.08
CA ILE A 153 -0.23 -8.28 -6.32
C ILE A 153 0.17 -8.77 -7.71
N GLY A 154 0.90 -7.91 -8.41
CA GLY A 154 1.29 -8.12 -9.78
C GLY A 154 2.61 -7.45 -10.12
N GLN A 155 2.84 -7.36 -11.43
CA GLN A 155 3.96 -6.62 -11.98
C GLN A 155 3.49 -5.55 -12.94
N TRP A 156 4.17 -4.42 -12.96
CA TRP A 156 4.02 -3.44 -14.03
C TRP A 156 4.55 -4.02 -15.35
N HIS A 157 3.75 -3.89 -16.40
CA HIS A 157 4.12 -4.23 -17.77
C HIS A 157 3.42 -3.27 -18.73
N ASP A 158 4.21 -2.45 -19.42
CA ASP A 158 3.72 -1.50 -20.45
C ASP A 158 2.53 -0.64 -20.01
N GLY A 159 2.58 -0.14 -18.77
CA GLY A 159 1.54 0.73 -18.20
C GLY A 159 0.31 0.01 -17.64
N THR A 160 0.24 -1.32 -17.76
CA THR A 160 -0.79 -2.18 -17.15
C THR A 160 -0.21 -2.98 -15.98
N VAL A 161 -1.07 -3.51 -15.13
CA VAL A 161 -0.67 -4.44 -14.07
C VAL A 161 -1.02 -5.87 -14.46
N HIS A 162 -0.01 -6.73 -14.56
CA HIS A 162 -0.23 -8.16 -14.70
C HIS A 162 -0.45 -8.78 -13.32
N ALA A 163 -1.67 -9.20 -13.00
CA ALA A 163 -2.02 -9.77 -11.70
C ALA A 163 -1.50 -11.22 -11.55
N LEU A 164 -0.82 -11.50 -10.45
CA LEU A 164 -0.09 -12.77 -10.24
C LEU A 164 -0.50 -13.49 -8.96
N ILE A 165 -0.72 -12.74 -7.88
CA ILE A 165 -1.00 -13.28 -6.55
C ILE A 165 -2.25 -12.57 -6.01
N PRO A 166 -3.32 -13.29 -5.66
CA PRO A 166 -4.45 -12.66 -4.99
C PRO A 166 -4.00 -12.19 -3.61
N ALA A 167 -4.28 -10.94 -3.27
CA ALA A 167 -3.91 -10.34 -1.98
C ALA A 167 -5.00 -10.54 -0.91
N THR A 168 -6.17 -11.02 -1.31
CA THR A 168 -7.30 -11.26 -0.42
C THR A 168 -8.22 -12.37 -0.96
N THR A 169 -9.28 -12.69 -0.22
CA THR A 169 -10.43 -13.46 -0.72
C THR A 169 -11.59 -12.50 -0.98
N GLN A 170 -12.16 -12.59 -2.17
CA GLN A 170 -13.31 -11.78 -2.59
C GLN A 170 -14.54 -12.08 -1.73
N ALA A 171 -15.30 -11.04 -1.38
CA ALA A 171 -16.60 -11.20 -0.76
C ALA A 171 -17.58 -11.87 -1.74
N PRO A 172 -18.52 -12.70 -1.26
CA PRO A 172 -19.47 -13.41 -2.13
C PRO A 172 -20.60 -12.51 -2.68
N HIS A 173 -20.48 -11.19 -2.53
CA HIS A 173 -21.49 -10.20 -2.93
C HIS A 173 -20.81 -8.99 -3.58
N PRO A 174 -21.50 -8.28 -4.49
CA PRO A 174 -21.04 -7.00 -5.02
C PRO A 174 -21.11 -5.91 -3.94
N VAL A 175 -20.41 -4.80 -4.17
CA VAL A 175 -20.28 -3.70 -3.20
C VAL A 175 -21.62 -3.10 -2.78
N ASP A 176 -22.58 -2.98 -3.71
CA ASP A 176 -23.90 -2.37 -3.44
C ASP A 176 -24.81 -3.25 -2.57
N GLU A 177 -24.49 -4.53 -2.46
CA GLU A 177 -25.20 -5.51 -1.61
C GLU A 177 -24.46 -5.77 -0.29
N ALA A 178 -23.43 -4.99 0.01
CA ALA A 178 -22.67 -5.15 1.24
C ALA A 178 -23.58 -4.99 2.48
N PRO A 179 -23.47 -5.88 3.49
CA PRO A 179 -24.25 -5.77 4.71
C PRO A 179 -24.01 -4.43 5.42
N ARG A 180 -25.11 -3.76 5.79
CA ARG A 180 -25.05 -2.56 6.63
C ARG A 180 -24.46 -2.90 7.99
N ARG A 181 -23.59 -2.02 8.49
CA ARG A 181 -22.90 -2.23 9.77
C ARG A 181 -23.50 -1.35 10.85
N PRO A 182 -23.59 -1.86 12.09
CA PRO A 182 -24.00 -1.03 13.21
C PRO A 182 -23.00 0.11 13.42
N ARG A 183 -23.52 1.31 13.70
CA ARG A 183 -22.69 2.45 14.05
C ARG A 183 -22.01 2.20 15.38
N VAL A 184 -20.71 2.50 15.43
CA VAL A 184 -19.95 2.46 16.68
C VAL A 184 -19.88 3.87 17.26
N TYR A 185 -20.47 4.04 18.44
CA TYR A 185 -20.59 5.35 19.10
C TYR A 185 -19.42 5.66 20.03
N ARG A 186 -18.63 4.66 20.42
CA ARG A 186 -17.47 4.82 21.29
C ARG A 186 -16.24 4.27 20.60
N PHE A 187 -15.30 5.16 20.34
CA PHE A 187 -14.01 4.80 19.77
C PHE A 187 -13.07 4.30 20.87
N PRO A 188 -12.59 3.04 20.81
CA PRO A 188 -11.42 2.67 21.59
C PRO A 188 -10.22 3.42 21.00
N GLY A 189 -9.42 4.12 21.80
CA GLY A 189 -8.27 4.92 21.31
C GLY A 189 -7.26 4.15 20.43
N ALA A 190 -7.40 2.83 20.33
CA ALA A 190 -6.69 1.97 19.39
C ALA A 190 -7.65 1.04 18.62
N VAL A 191 -7.33 0.78 17.34
CA VAL A 191 -8.02 -0.17 16.45
C VAL A 191 -7.01 -1.15 15.87
N SER A 192 -7.27 -2.44 16.04
CA SER A 192 -6.52 -3.49 15.37
C SER A 192 -7.22 -3.93 14.09
N GLY A 193 -6.44 -4.22 13.05
CA GLY A 193 -6.96 -4.68 11.77
C GLY A 193 -5.84 -4.99 10.78
N THR A 194 -6.20 -5.05 9.51
CA THR A 194 -5.27 -5.33 8.42
C THR A 194 -4.77 -4.03 7.77
N ILE A 195 -3.49 -3.99 7.45
CA ILE A 195 -2.86 -2.93 6.67
C ILE A 195 -2.50 -3.45 5.30
N GLY A 196 -2.91 -2.72 4.27
CA GLY A 196 -2.43 -2.89 2.90
C GLY A 196 -1.36 -1.87 2.54
N TRP A 197 -0.97 -1.88 1.27
CA TRP A 197 -0.08 -0.88 0.69
C TRP A 197 -0.62 -0.41 -0.65
N TYR A 198 -0.21 0.79 -1.06
CA TYR A 198 -0.42 1.32 -2.39
C TYR A 198 0.84 2.03 -2.88
N ASP A 199 0.96 2.15 -4.20
CA ASP A 199 2.06 2.87 -4.81
C ASP A 199 1.59 4.26 -5.30
N PRO A 200 1.92 5.37 -4.61
CA PRO A 200 1.57 6.71 -5.06
C PRO A 200 2.28 7.13 -6.36
N ALA A 201 3.41 6.50 -6.73
CA ALA A 201 4.13 6.79 -7.98
C ALA A 201 3.65 5.94 -9.17
N LEU A 202 2.79 4.95 -8.93
CA LEU A 202 2.20 4.10 -9.97
C LEU A 202 3.23 3.39 -10.87
N GLY A 203 4.41 3.05 -10.32
CA GLY A 203 5.53 2.47 -11.08
C GLY A 203 6.20 3.40 -12.09
N ARG A 204 5.86 4.70 -12.11
CA ARG A 204 6.30 5.63 -13.17
C ARG A 204 7.49 6.49 -12.73
N SER A 205 8.57 6.41 -13.52
CA SER A 205 9.74 7.30 -13.46
C SER A 205 10.20 7.58 -12.02
N THR A 206 10.31 6.52 -11.21
CA THR A 206 10.43 6.62 -9.74
C THR A 206 11.72 7.28 -9.28
N HIS A 207 12.73 7.32 -10.15
CA HIS A 207 13.99 8.04 -9.93
C HIS A 207 13.84 9.57 -9.98
N VAL A 208 12.79 10.12 -10.60
CA VAL A 208 12.51 11.57 -10.67
C VAL A 208 11.15 11.95 -10.08
N ASN A 209 10.25 10.99 -9.86
CA ASN A 209 8.94 11.24 -9.28
C ASN A 209 9.04 11.34 -7.75
N PRO A 210 8.79 12.50 -7.13
CA PRO A 210 8.90 12.66 -5.68
C PRO A 210 7.90 11.79 -4.90
N LEU A 211 6.76 11.42 -5.51
CA LEU A 211 5.78 10.53 -4.90
C LEU A 211 6.35 9.13 -4.64
N ALA A 212 7.39 8.70 -5.35
CA ALA A 212 8.02 7.40 -5.15
C ALA A 212 8.60 7.23 -3.74
N ARG A 213 8.84 8.35 -3.05
CA ARG A 213 9.37 8.40 -1.68
C ARG A 213 8.36 8.89 -0.65
N ALA A 214 7.10 9.10 -1.05
CA ALA A 214 6.07 9.53 -0.13
C ALA A 214 5.93 8.55 1.04
N ALA A 215 5.87 9.09 2.24
CA ALA A 215 5.80 8.35 3.50
C ALA A 215 4.49 8.70 4.19
N GLY A 216 3.58 7.74 4.31
CA GLY A 216 2.26 8.02 4.83
C GLY A 216 1.27 6.90 4.60
N ALA A 217 -0.01 7.25 4.74
CA ALA A 217 -1.12 6.34 4.54
C ALA A 217 -2.26 6.97 3.72
N ALA A 218 -2.95 6.14 2.96
CA ALA A 218 -4.31 6.39 2.52
C ALA A 218 -5.28 5.85 3.59
N TYR A 219 -6.22 6.70 4.01
CA TYR A 219 -7.10 6.39 5.14
C TYR A 219 -8.56 6.15 4.70
N PRO A 220 -9.24 5.07 5.14
CA PRO A 220 -10.58 4.74 4.66
C PRO A 220 -11.70 5.64 5.22
N ALA A 221 -11.52 6.15 6.44
CA ALA A 221 -12.53 6.96 7.13
C ALA A 221 -12.10 8.44 7.19
N LEU A 222 -11.84 9.04 6.02
CA LEU A 222 -11.59 10.48 5.94
C LEU A 222 -12.85 11.30 6.24
N ASP A 223 -12.66 12.47 6.86
CA ASP A 223 -13.72 13.46 7.09
C ASP A 223 -14.32 13.93 5.74
N PRO A 224 -15.62 13.68 5.50
CA PRO A 224 -16.28 14.06 4.25
C PRO A 224 -16.47 15.56 4.08
N ALA A 225 -16.58 16.33 5.18
CA ALA A 225 -16.84 17.76 5.09
C ALA A 225 -15.60 18.55 4.64
N ALA A 226 -14.41 18.07 4.99
CA ALA A 226 -13.16 18.81 4.80
C ALA A 226 -12.27 18.28 3.67
N ASP A 227 -12.30 16.96 3.38
CA ASP A 227 -11.20 16.32 2.66
C ASP A 227 -11.60 15.51 1.44
N CYS A 228 -12.49 14.54 1.60
CA CYS A 228 -12.82 13.65 0.48
C CYS A 228 -13.97 14.20 -0.39
N GLY A 229 -14.73 15.18 0.11
CA GLY A 229 -15.78 15.86 -0.62
C GLY A 229 -17.01 15.00 -0.91
N VAL A 230 -18.02 15.61 -1.55
CA VAL A 230 -19.31 14.97 -1.83
C VAL A 230 -19.23 13.82 -2.85
N GLU A 231 -18.19 13.80 -3.67
CA GLU A 231 -17.93 12.74 -4.67
C GLU A 231 -17.13 11.56 -4.09
N CYS A 232 -16.81 11.57 -2.80
CA CYS A 232 -16.13 10.44 -2.19
C CYS A 232 -17.07 9.23 -2.10
N ASP A 233 -16.65 8.13 -2.70
CA ASP A 233 -17.35 6.86 -2.72
C ASP A 233 -17.20 6.07 -1.40
N ARG A 234 -17.11 6.77 -0.26
CA ARG A 234 -16.82 6.17 1.04
C ARG A 234 -17.90 5.18 1.45
N GLY A 235 -17.55 3.90 1.48
CA GLY A 235 -18.38 2.84 2.09
C GLY A 235 -18.24 2.79 3.61
N GLU A 236 -19.14 2.07 4.27
CA GLU A 236 -19.00 1.73 5.68
C GLU A 236 -17.80 0.79 5.87
N SER A 237 -16.77 1.28 6.56
CA SER A 237 -15.56 0.50 6.86
C SER A 237 -15.88 -0.71 7.74
N CYS A 238 -15.12 -1.80 7.59
CA CYS A 238 -15.40 -3.02 8.34
C CYS A 238 -15.09 -2.91 9.84
N GLY A 239 -14.14 -2.06 10.22
CA GLY A 239 -13.82 -1.73 11.60
C GLY A 239 -14.38 -0.37 12.02
N PRO A 240 -14.47 -0.10 13.34
CA PRO A 240 -14.92 1.17 13.89
C PRO A 240 -13.83 2.26 13.76
N LEU A 241 -13.60 2.72 12.54
CA LEU A 241 -12.60 3.74 12.26
C LEU A 241 -13.09 5.14 12.68
N PRO A 242 -12.27 5.92 13.42
CA PRO A 242 -12.56 7.31 13.70
C PRO A 242 -12.45 8.11 12.40
N LEU A 243 -13.17 9.23 12.31
CA LEU A 243 -12.97 10.15 11.21
C LEU A 243 -11.64 10.89 11.41
N LEU A 244 -10.76 10.84 10.41
CA LEU A 244 -9.49 11.58 10.40
C LEU A 244 -9.46 12.54 9.20
N SER A 245 -8.60 13.55 9.29
CA SER A 245 -8.37 14.49 8.19
C SER A 245 -7.04 14.23 7.49
N LEU A 246 -6.90 14.76 6.28
CA LEU A 246 -5.59 14.80 5.60
C LEU A 246 -4.60 15.63 6.43
N GLY A 247 -3.43 15.06 6.68
CA GLY A 247 -2.38 15.63 7.54
C GLY A 247 -2.46 15.24 9.01
N THR A 248 -3.54 14.60 9.45
CA THR A 248 -3.57 13.96 10.77
C THR A 248 -2.53 12.85 10.83
N THR A 249 -1.76 12.80 11.91
CA THR A 249 -0.82 11.71 12.19
C THR A 249 -1.46 10.72 13.14
N PHE A 250 -1.27 9.43 12.90
CA PHE A 250 -1.61 8.36 13.85
C PHE A 250 -0.39 7.47 14.09
N THR A 251 -0.32 6.82 15.24
CA THR A 251 0.70 5.81 15.50
C THR A 251 0.22 4.46 14.98
N LEU A 252 1.08 3.77 14.25
CA LEU A 252 0.81 2.43 13.73
C LEU A 252 1.88 1.46 14.21
N ARG A 253 1.46 0.36 14.85
CA ARG A 253 2.33 -0.75 15.22
C ARG A 253 2.01 -1.97 14.35
N ASN A 254 3.01 -2.47 13.63
CA ASN A 254 2.94 -3.77 12.96
C ASN A 254 2.97 -4.87 14.02
N ASP A 255 1.87 -5.57 14.19
CA ASP A 255 1.72 -6.59 15.24
C ASP A 255 2.51 -7.87 14.92
N CYS A 256 2.88 -8.08 13.65
CA CYS A 256 3.70 -9.23 13.26
C CYS A 256 5.19 -9.05 13.61
N THR A 257 5.70 -7.82 13.61
CA THR A 257 7.15 -7.52 13.79
C THR A 257 7.46 -6.66 15.01
N GLY A 258 6.44 -6.04 15.62
CA GLY A 258 6.57 -5.06 16.69
C GLY A 258 7.03 -3.67 16.24
N GLY A 259 7.33 -3.48 14.94
CA GLY A 259 7.75 -2.18 14.40
C GLY A 259 6.64 -1.14 14.55
N SER A 260 6.98 0.08 14.98
CA SER A 260 6.02 1.16 15.20
C SER A 260 6.50 2.45 14.54
N ALA A 261 5.58 3.26 14.02
CA ALA A 261 5.87 4.59 13.51
C ALA A 261 4.65 5.51 13.57
N ALA A 262 4.88 6.81 13.71
CA ALA A 262 3.89 7.86 13.51
C ALA A 262 3.76 8.18 12.01
N ILE A 263 2.58 7.96 11.44
CA ILE A 263 2.32 8.00 10.00
C ILE A 263 1.26 9.08 9.69
N PRO A 264 1.53 10.02 8.75
CA PRO A 264 0.56 11.01 8.34
C PRO A 264 -0.44 10.43 7.32
N VAL A 265 -1.67 10.92 7.40
CA VAL A 265 -2.71 10.66 6.40
C VAL A 265 -2.47 11.54 5.17
N LEU A 266 -2.16 10.93 4.03
CA LEU A 266 -1.81 11.63 2.78
C LEU A 266 -2.93 11.62 1.73
N SER A 267 -3.82 10.64 1.78
CA SER A 267 -4.85 10.48 0.74
C SER A 267 -6.07 9.71 1.23
N CYS A 268 -7.12 9.71 0.42
CA CYS A 268 -8.29 8.88 0.65
C CYS A 268 -7.99 7.41 0.32
N GLY A 269 -8.44 6.50 1.19
CA GLY A 269 -8.41 5.06 1.01
C GLY A 269 -9.81 4.44 1.02
N SER A 270 -10.81 5.11 0.45
CA SER A 270 -12.23 4.71 0.51
C SER A 270 -12.46 3.27 0.07
N ALA A 271 -11.82 2.84 -1.02
CA ALA A 271 -11.92 1.48 -1.53
C ALA A 271 -11.43 0.43 -0.51
N ALA A 272 -10.39 0.73 0.27
CA ALA A 272 -9.86 -0.19 1.27
C ALA A 272 -10.87 -0.48 2.38
N GLY A 273 -11.71 0.49 2.75
CA GLY A 273 -12.75 0.32 3.78
C GLY A 273 -13.78 -0.75 3.43
N ARG A 274 -13.95 -1.08 2.14
CA ARG A 274 -14.89 -2.11 1.67
C ARG A 274 -14.42 -3.55 1.95
N PHE A 275 -13.14 -3.75 2.26
CA PHE A 275 -12.56 -5.07 2.48
C PHE A 275 -12.62 -5.45 3.96
N CYS A 276 -13.30 -6.57 4.25
CA CYS A 276 -13.41 -7.15 5.61
C CYS A 276 -12.54 -8.39 5.80
N ASP A 277 -11.50 -8.47 5.00
CA ASP A 277 -10.60 -9.60 5.00
C ASP A 277 -9.73 -9.62 6.26
N ARG A 278 -9.10 -10.77 6.46
CA ARG A 278 -8.04 -10.95 7.46
C ARG A 278 -6.73 -11.11 6.72
N CYS A 279 -5.66 -10.58 7.30
CA CYS A 279 -4.33 -10.88 6.81
C CYS A 279 -3.83 -12.20 7.40
N THR A 280 -3.37 -13.11 6.54
CA THR A 280 -2.79 -14.39 6.95
C THR A 280 -1.26 -14.35 7.06
N ALA A 281 -0.65 -13.17 7.01
CA ALA A 281 0.81 -13.02 7.09
C ALA A 281 1.37 -13.35 8.48
N CYS A 282 0.55 -13.17 9.53
CA CYS A 282 0.85 -13.60 10.90
C CYS A 282 -0.45 -13.92 11.64
N GLU A 283 -0.35 -14.56 12.81
CA GLU A 283 -1.52 -14.90 13.62
C GLU A 283 -2.22 -13.64 14.16
N SER A 284 -3.48 -13.44 13.76
CA SER A 284 -4.38 -12.44 14.32
C SER A 284 -5.82 -12.75 13.96
N ASP A 285 -6.74 -12.43 14.87
CA ASP A 285 -8.18 -12.49 14.61
C ASP A 285 -8.76 -11.17 14.10
N ALA A 286 -7.94 -10.11 14.05
CA ALA A 286 -8.37 -8.80 13.60
C ALA A 286 -8.73 -8.84 12.09
N SER A 287 -9.87 -8.25 11.76
CA SER A 287 -10.40 -8.21 10.38
C SER A 287 -10.75 -6.80 9.95
N GLY A 288 -10.73 -6.57 8.65
CA GLY A 288 -11.04 -5.27 8.06
C GLY A 288 -9.80 -4.41 7.92
N ARG A 289 -9.77 -3.66 6.82
CA ARG A 289 -8.63 -2.80 6.52
C ARG A 289 -8.76 -1.48 7.26
N ILE A 290 -7.71 -1.13 8.00
CA ILE A 290 -7.68 0.07 8.82
C ILE A 290 -6.91 1.21 8.14
N ALA A 291 -5.99 0.90 7.22
CA ALA A 291 -5.34 1.85 6.31
C ALA A 291 -4.62 1.13 5.15
N GLN A 292 -4.22 1.89 4.13
CA GLN A 292 -3.23 1.46 3.14
C GLN A 292 -1.99 2.35 3.24
N LEU A 293 -0.84 1.79 3.60
CA LEU A 293 0.42 2.52 3.65
C LEU A 293 0.95 2.83 2.25
N THR A 294 1.73 3.90 2.10
CA THR A 294 2.57 3.99 0.90
C THR A 294 3.53 2.81 0.87
N LEU A 295 3.91 2.34 -0.32
CA LEU A 295 4.80 1.19 -0.48
C LEU A 295 6.10 1.34 0.35
N MET A 296 6.66 2.55 0.42
CA MET A 296 7.83 2.85 1.24
C MET A 296 7.56 2.69 2.74
N SER A 297 6.45 3.24 3.26
CA SER A 297 6.05 3.08 4.67
C SER A 297 5.75 1.63 5.02
N PHE A 298 5.11 0.89 4.12
CA PHE A 298 4.80 -0.53 4.31
C PHE A 298 6.06 -1.38 4.49
N VAL A 299 7.04 -1.22 3.59
CA VAL A 299 8.33 -1.93 3.67
C VAL A 299 9.12 -1.50 4.89
N ALA A 300 9.12 -0.21 5.22
CA ALA A 300 9.86 0.32 6.36
C ALA A 300 9.34 -0.19 7.70
N LEU A 301 8.03 -0.43 7.81
CA LEU A 301 7.39 -1.06 8.97
C LEU A 301 7.53 -2.60 8.97
N GLY A 302 8.34 -3.18 8.09
CA GLY A 302 8.61 -4.61 8.04
C GLY A 302 7.63 -5.42 7.19
N GLY A 303 6.74 -4.76 6.44
CA GLY A 303 5.88 -5.42 5.47
C GLY A 303 6.67 -6.04 4.32
N SER A 304 6.12 -7.12 3.76
CA SER A 304 6.62 -7.76 2.53
C SER A 304 5.58 -7.54 1.42
N PRO A 305 5.83 -6.66 0.44
CA PRO A 305 4.84 -6.24 -0.55
C PRO A 305 4.17 -7.39 -1.31
N GLU A 306 4.89 -8.48 -1.57
CA GLU A 306 4.39 -9.70 -2.21
C GLU A 306 3.36 -10.47 -1.36
N SER A 307 3.39 -10.30 -0.02
CA SER A 307 2.37 -10.82 0.89
C SER A 307 1.11 -9.95 0.89
N GLY A 308 1.19 -8.71 0.38
CA GLY A 308 0.06 -7.79 0.26
C GLY A 308 -0.44 -7.17 1.57
N CYS A 309 -0.21 -7.77 2.73
CA CYS A 309 -0.73 -7.23 3.99
C CYS A 309 0.12 -7.58 5.21
N PHE A 310 -0.16 -6.92 6.32
CA PHE A 310 0.17 -7.36 7.68
C PHE A 310 -0.90 -6.89 8.68
N ASN A 311 -0.96 -7.52 9.85
CA ASN A 311 -1.86 -7.08 10.94
C ASN A 311 -1.20 -5.96 11.75
N ALA A 312 -1.97 -4.96 12.13
CA ALA A 312 -1.48 -3.80 12.83
C ALA A 312 -2.50 -3.21 13.78
N THR A 313 -2.00 -2.47 14.76
CA THR A 313 -2.78 -1.67 15.68
C THR A 313 -2.50 -0.19 15.44
N LEU A 314 -3.55 0.55 15.10
CA LEU A 314 -3.56 1.99 14.90
C LEU A 314 -4.04 2.66 16.19
N THR A 315 -3.31 3.67 16.65
CA THR A 315 -3.67 4.49 17.81
C THR A 315 -3.78 5.94 17.38
N VAL A 316 -4.88 6.59 17.78
CA VAL A 316 -5.11 8.02 17.59
C VAL A 316 -5.09 8.67 18.97
N GLY A 317 -4.27 9.71 19.13
CA GLY A 317 -4.11 10.47 20.37
C GLY A 317 -3.74 11.89 20.04
#